data_AF-A0A8S3C918-F1
#
_entry.id   AF-A0A8S3C918-F1
#
_cell.length_a   1.000
_cell.length_b   1.000
_cell.length_c   1.000
_cell.angle_alpha   90.00
_cell.angle_beta   90.00
_cell.angle_gamma   90.00
#
_symmetry.space_group_name_H-M   'P 1'
#
loop_
_entity.id
_entity.type
_entity.pdbx_description
1 polymer ?
#
loop_
_entity_poly.entity_id
_entity_poly.type
_entity_poly.pdbx_seq_one_letter_code
_entity_poly.pdbx_strand_id
1 'polypeptide(L)' 'IKLEDAAFDWYRDNQRPYGTWMVFRQTFERAFPPPERTQNSHLLAEQINQRKQGSDESVHDYYYALDKLCREYDPQMSAI' A
#
# COMPACT_ATOMS: atom_id res chain seq x y z
N ILE A 1 -21.44 8.85 -5.67
CA ILE A 1 -20.82 7.52 -5.51
C ILE A 1 -21.95 6.54 -5.27
N LYS A 2 -22.06 5.49 -6.09
CA LYS A 2 -23.00 4.39 -5.86
C LYS A 2 -22.18 3.24 -5.29
N LEU A 3 -22.49 2.81 -4.07
CA LEU A 3 -21.82 1.69 -3.41
C LEU A 3 -22.63 0.43 -3.68
N GLU A 4 -21.95 -0.64 -4.06
CA GLU A 4 -22.56 -1.94 -4.35
C GLU A 4 -21.82 -3.01 -3.53
N ASP A 5 -22.53 -4.11 -3.23
CA ASP A 5 -22.02 -5.30 -2.54
C ASP A 5 -21.19 -4.97 -1.28
N ALA A 6 -19.94 -5.44 -1.22
CA ALA A 6 -19.05 -5.30 -0.06
C ALA A 6 -18.76 -3.84 0.32
N ALA A 7 -18.79 -2.91 -0.64
CA ALA A 7 -18.59 -1.49 -0.37
C ALA A 7 -19.81 -0.87 0.34
N PHE A 8 -21.01 -1.37 0.03
CA PHE A 8 -22.24 -0.96 0.70
C PHE A 8 -22.30 -1.51 2.13
N ASP A 9 -21.96 -2.79 2.33
CA ASP A 9 -21.89 -3.40 3.66
C ASP A 9 -20.88 -2.68 4.56
N TRP A 10 -19.67 -2.42 4.04
CA TRP A 10 -18.66 -1.66 4.76
C TRP A 10 -19.16 -0.26 5.17
N TYR A 11 -19.84 0.44 4.26
CA TYR A 11 -20.39 1.76 4.55
C TYR A 11 -21.46 1.69 5.64
N ARG A 12 -22.40 0.74 5.55
CA ARG A 12 -23.46 0.53 6.55
C ARG A 12 -22.88 0.34 7.95
N ASP A 13 -21.82 -0.44 8.07
CA ASP A 13 -21.23 -0.80 9.35
C ASP A 13 -20.36 0.34 9.93
N ASN A 14 -19.90 1.26 9.07
CA ASN A 14 -19.02 2.37 9.44
C ASN A 14 -19.66 3.76 9.28
N GLN A 15 -20.97 3.89 9.01
CA GLN A 15 -21.59 5.18 8.66
C GLN A 15 -21.68 6.21 9.81
N ARG A 16 -21.65 5.76 11.07
CA ARG A 16 -21.88 6.62 12.25
C ARG A 16 -20.86 7.74 12.50
N PRO A 17 -19.55 7.61 12.17
CA PRO A 17 -18.55 8.66 12.40
C PRO A 17 -18.45 9.70 11.27
N TYR A 18 -19.16 9.54 10.15
CA TYR A 18 -18.98 10.40 8.97
C TYR A 18 -19.76 11.72 9.08
N GLY A 19 -19.29 12.62 9.96
CA GLY A 19 -19.92 13.93 10.15
C GLY A 19 -19.80 14.88 8.95
N THR A 20 -18.89 14.60 8.00
CA THR A 20 -18.72 15.39 6.76
C THR A 20 -18.35 14.52 5.57
N TRP A 21 -18.64 15.00 4.36
CA TRP A 21 -18.26 14.35 3.10
C TRP A 21 -16.75 14.12 2.98
N MET A 22 -15.94 15.06 3.49
CA MET A 22 -14.49 14.95 3.47
C MET A 22 -13.97 13.78 4.32
N VAL A 23 -14.53 13.59 5.52
CA VAL A 23 -14.17 12.48 6.42
C VAL A 23 -14.58 11.14 5.83
N PHE A 24 -15.79 11.08 5.23
CA PHE A 24 -16.22 9.89 4.48
C PHE A 24 -15.24 9.57 3.35
N ARG A 25 -14.87 10.55 2.51
CA ARG A 25 -13.99 10.32 1.36
C ARG A 25 -12.61 9.81 1.78
N GLN A 26 -12.01 10.39 2.82
CA GLN A 26 -10.72 9.94 3.35
C GLN A 26 -10.77 8.52 3.91
N THR A 27 -11.85 8.17 4.61
CA THR A 27 -12.01 6.84 5.19
C THR A 27 -12.30 5.80 4.10
N PHE A 28 -13.10 6.17 3.10
CA PHE A 28 -13.39 5.34 1.94
C PHE A 28 -12.13 5.08 1.10
N GLU A 29 -11.33 6.10 0.79
CA GLU A 29 -10.04 5.96 0.07
C GLU A 29 -9.02 5.11 0.84
N ARG A 30 -9.12 5.05 2.18
CA ARG A 30 -8.26 4.19 3.01
C ARG A 30 -8.71 2.73 2.99
N ALA A 31 -10.02 2.48 3.04
CA ALA A 31 -10.58 1.12 3.01
C ALA A 31 -10.54 0.50 1.60
N PHE A 32 -10.72 1.33 0.58
CA PHE A 32 -10.69 0.97 -0.84
C PHE A 32 -9.66 1.83 -1.55
N PRO A 33 -8.36 1.58 -1.34
CA PRO A 33 -7.31 2.33 -2.00
C PRO A 33 -7.46 2.21 -3.53
N PRO A 34 -7.23 3.30 -4.27
CA PRO A 34 -7.29 3.27 -5.72
C PRO A 34 -6.33 2.21 -6.29
N PRO A 35 -6.68 1.57 -7.42
CA PRO A 35 -5.91 0.46 -8.00
C PRO A 35 -4.43 0.79 -8.17
N GLU A 36 -4.08 2.04 -8.46
CA GLU A 36 -2.71 2.54 -8.60
C GLU A 36 -1.88 2.38 -7.31
N ARG A 37 -2.51 2.44 -6.13
CA ARG A 37 -1.85 2.20 -4.82
C ARG A 37 -1.75 0.72 -4.47
N THR A 38 -2.71 -0.10 -4.91
CA THR A 38 -2.76 -1.54 -4.58
C THR A 38 -2.02 -2.42 -5.59
N GLN A 39 -2.05 -2.10 -6.88
CA GLN A 39 -1.38 -2.86 -7.94
C GLN A 39 0.13 -2.96 -7.75
N ASN A 40 0.77 -1.90 -7.22
CA ASN A 40 2.21 -1.93 -6.99
C ASN A 40 2.61 -2.67 -5.72
N SER A 41 1.77 -2.70 -4.67
CA SER A 41 2.15 -3.31 -3.40
C SER A 41 2.44 -4.82 -3.53
N HIS A 42 1.59 -5.57 -4.24
CA HIS A 42 1.82 -7.00 -4.48
C HIS A 42 3.07 -7.25 -5.35
N LEU A 43 3.26 -6.46 -6.41
CA LEU A 43 4.42 -6.58 -7.29
C LEU A 43 5.72 -6.20 -6.58
N LEU A 44 5.70 -5.20 -5.70
CA LEU A 44 6.83 -4.81 -4.86
C LEU A 44 7.15 -5.90 -3.84
N ALA A 45 6.14 -6.51 -3.20
CA ALA A 45 6.34 -7.64 -2.31
C ALA A 45 6.96 -8.85 -3.02
N GLU A 46 6.52 -9.15 -4.24
CA GLU A 46 7.14 -10.20 -5.07
C GLU A 46 8.59 -9.85 -5.44
N GLN A 47 8.87 -8.61 -5.84
CA GLN A 47 10.21 -8.14 -6.14
C GLN A 47 11.14 -8.27 -4.93
N ILE A 48 10.71 -7.82 -3.74
CA ILE A 48 11.50 -7.95 -2.50
C ILE A 48 11.81 -9.42 -2.21
N ASN A 49 10.81 -10.30 -2.30
CA ASN A 49 10.99 -11.74 -2.01
C ASN A 49 11.88 -12.45 -3.04
N GLN A 50 11.86 -12.01 -4.30
CA GLN A 50 12.65 -12.62 -5.37
C GLN A 50 14.05 -12.01 -5.51
N ARG A 51 14.30 -10.85 -4.90
CA ARG A 51 15.54 -10.08 -5.06
C ARG A 51 16.71 -10.73 -4.29
N LYS A 52 17.48 -11.55 -4.98
CA LYS A 52 18.78 -12.08 -4.53
C LYS A 52 19.91 -11.14 -4.98
N GLN A 53 21.00 -11.09 -4.20
CA GLN A 53 22.22 -10.39 -4.59
C GLN A 53 22.81 -11.02 -5.86
N GLY A 54 23.17 -10.19 -6.84
CA GLY A 54 23.85 -10.65 -8.05
C GLY A 54 25.29 -11.09 -7.77
N SER A 55 25.86 -11.98 -8.59
CA SER A 55 27.25 -12.45 -8.45
C SER A 55 28.28 -11.32 -8.56
N ASP A 56 27.97 -10.30 -9.36
CA ASP A 56 28.83 -9.15 -9.64
C ASP A 56 28.39 -7.89 -8.89
N GLU A 57 27.38 -8.01 -8.03
CA GLU A 57 26.81 -6.89 -7.28
C GLU A 57 27.48 -6.77 -5.91
N SER A 58 27.88 -5.55 -5.55
CA SER A 58 28.41 -5.30 -4.22
C SER A 58 27.31 -5.44 -3.15
N VAL A 59 27.69 -5.86 -1.94
CA VAL A 59 26.74 -5.97 -0.81
C VAL A 59 26.08 -4.61 -0.52
N HIS A 60 26.82 -3.53 -0.72
CA HIS A 60 26.34 -2.17 -0.53
C HIS A 60 25.23 -1.85 -1.53
N ASP A 61 25.46 -2.07 -2.82
CA ASP A 61 24.47 -1.78 -3.87
C ASP A 61 23.21 -2.64 -3.70
N TYR A 62 23.39 -3.91 -3.35
CA TYR A 62 22.29 -4.80 -3.03
C TYR A 62 21.44 -4.29 -1.87
N TYR A 63 22.07 -3.88 -0.78
CA TYR A 63 21.39 -3.36 0.40
C TYR A 63 20.56 -2.11 0.07
N TYR A 64 21.15 -1.12 -0.62
CA TYR A 64 20.42 0.11 -0.97
C TYR A 64 19.30 -0.12 -1.97
N ALA A 65 19.48 -1.05 -2.91
CA ALA A 65 18.41 -1.44 -3.82
C ALA A 65 17.23 -2.08 -3.08
N LEU A 66 17.51 -2.94 -2.09
CA LEU A 66 16.49 -3.59 -1.28
C LEU A 66 15.81 -2.60 -0.31
N ASP A 67 16.57 -1.74 0.36
CA ASP A 67 16.04 -0.68 1.24
C ASP A 67 15.09 0.25 0.47
N LYS A 68 15.45 0.63 -0.76
CA LYS A 68 14.58 1.42 -1.62
C LYS A 68 13.26 0.71 -1.93
N LEU A 69 13.29 -0.56 -2.31
CA LEU A 69 12.08 -1.36 -2.57
C LEU A 69 11.21 -1.48 -1.32
N CYS A 70 11.82 -1.68 -0.15
CA CYS A 70 11.11 -1.74 1.13
C CYS A 70 10.41 -0.42 1.48
N ARG A 71 11.05 0.73 1.24
CA ARG A 71 10.45 2.05 1.47
C ARG A 71 9.34 2.39 0.47
N GLU A 72 9.45 1.91 -0.76
CA GLU A 72 8.37 2.05 -1.76
C GLU A 72 7.16 1.17 -1.40
N TYR A 73 7.41 0.00 -0.80
CA TYR A 73 6.37 -0.89 -0.30
C TYR A 73 5.69 -0.36 0.98
N ASP A 74 6.47 0.13 1.94
CA ASP A 74 5.98 0.77 3.17
C ASP A 74 6.72 2.09 3.43
N PRO A 75 6.13 3.24 3.05
CA PRO A 75 6.71 4.56 3.27
C PRO A 75 6.88 4.94 4.76
N GLN A 76 6.25 4.21 5.69
CA GLN A 76 6.40 4.44 7.13
C GLN A 76 7.53 3.60 7.75
N MET A 77 8.16 2.73 6.97
CA MET A 77 9.31 1.94 7.42
C MET A 77 10.44 2.90 7.79
N SER A 78 10.75 2.96 9.10
CA SER A 78 11.79 3.83 9.61
C SER A 78 13.16 3.32 9.15
N ALA A 79 14.03 4.23 8.70
CA ALA A 79 15.41 3.89 8.39
C ALA A 79 16.05 3.27 9.65
N ILE A 80 16.52 2.03 9.52
CA ILE A 80 17.26 1.32 10.58
C ILE A 80 18.64 1.95 10.73
#